data_AF-A0A8T6I6V4-F1
#
_entry.id   AF-A0A8T6I6V4-F1
#
_cell.length_a   1.000
_cell.length_b   1.000
_cell.length_c   1.000
_cell.angle_alpha   90.00
_cell.angle_beta   90.00
_cell.angle_gamma   90.00
#
_symmetry.space_group_name_H-M   'P 1'
#
loop_
_entity.id
_entity.type
_entity.pdbx_description
1 polymer ?
#
loop_
_entity_poly.entity_id
_entity_poly.type
_entity_poly.pdbx_seq_one_letter_code
_entity_poly.pdbx_strand_id
1 'polypeptide(L)'
;MTLAWYDWGIIASFLVASLAIGFALRRRAGRDSNAFFLSGRNVPWWLLGVSMVATTFSTDTPNLVTEIVRTRGVAGNWVWWAFLVTGMFTCFLYARLWRRSGVFTDLEFYELRYSGKAAAAVRAFRAIYLGVFFNVVVIALVTLAAIKIGAVTMGLSPTQTVLVAGAVTVAFSALGGFLGVVVTDLILFVVSMAGAIAAAWVAVSLPEVGGLANLLDSPEVAQRLSFFPDLSNTELAVSVLVIPLAVQWWSVWYPGSEPGGGGYVAQRMLAARSERDAVGAVLLFQTAHYAIRPWPWIVVALASLVVFPDLDAIREAFPGVDANVIGHDLAYPAMLTFLPHGLLGLVLASLVSAYMSTVSTQLNWGASYVVNDFYRRFIAPEADERTLVLVGRVTTVLLMVLAGWLALSLESALQGFNVLLTIGAGTGLLFLLRWFWWRISAFSEIAAMAVSFAAALYFQFADLPGWTSYHKLIGGVGVTTLGWVLATYLCPATDPAVLARFYRRIRPGGPGWKAVRARVAAGPPTTSDDRIPRSLLNVLLGCICIYSVLFATGSAIYGEIVRASVLLVVGMSAGVPVLISVLGGRTGSGTR
;
A
#
# COMPACT_ATOMS: atom_id res chain seq x y z
N MET A 1 -15.88 28.44 12.50
CA MET A 1 -14.51 27.91 12.37
C MET A 1 -14.19 27.15 13.65
N THR A 2 -13.83 25.88 13.56
CA THR A 2 -13.57 24.99 14.70
C THR A 2 -12.11 25.00 15.19
N LEU A 3 -11.22 25.76 14.54
CA LEU A 3 -9.80 25.84 14.92
C LEU A 3 -9.48 27.10 15.71
N ALA A 4 -8.80 26.91 16.85
CA ALA A 4 -8.21 27.99 17.62
C ALA A 4 -6.83 28.39 17.05
N TRP A 5 -6.33 29.55 17.44
CA TRP A 5 -5.02 30.04 16.95
C TRP A 5 -3.86 29.10 17.30
N TYR A 6 -3.93 28.37 18.42
CA TYR A 6 -2.92 27.40 18.82
C TYR A 6 -3.02 26.07 18.04
N ASP A 7 -4.19 25.70 17.50
CA ASP A 7 -4.29 24.60 16.54
C ASP A 7 -3.45 24.88 15.30
N TRP A 8 -3.57 26.11 14.76
CA TRP A 8 -2.75 26.58 13.65
C TRP A 8 -1.26 26.63 14.00
N GLY A 9 -0.92 27.03 15.22
CA GLY A 9 0.45 26.99 15.72
C GLY A 9 1.03 25.58 15.71
N ILE A 10 0.26 24.57 16.14
CA ILE A 10 0.67 23.16 16.12
C ILE A 10 0.90 22.69 14.68
N ILE A 11 -0.07 22.92 13.78
CA ILE A 11 0.04 22.53 12.36
C ILE A 11 1.25 23.21 11.71
N ALA A 12 1.44 24.52 11.91
CA ALA A 12 2.56 25.26 11.34
C ALA A 12 3.90 24.77 11.89
N SER A 13 4.02 24.53 13.19
CA SER A 13 5.25 24.01 13.81
C SER A 13 5.63 22.65 13.22
N PHE A 14 4.65 21.80 12.95
CA PHE A 14 4.84 20.49 12.37
C PHE A 14 5.31 20.56 10.91
N LEU A 15 4.69 21.43 10.11
CA LEU A 15 5.10 21.67 8.72
C LEU A 15 6.52 22.23 8.66
N VAL A 16 6.87 23.17 9.54
CA VAL A 16 8.22 23.75 9.63
C VAL A 16 9.24 22.69 10.04
N ALA A 17 8.95 21.87 11.06
CA ALA A 17 9.84 20.79 11.48
C ALA A 17 10.11 19.79 10.35
N SER A 18 9.05 19.41 9.61
CA SER A 18 9.16 18.51 8.46
C SER A 18 10.01 19.13 7.34
N LEU A 19 9.75 20.39 6.98
CA LEU A 19 10.54 21.11 5.97
C LEU A 19 12.00 21.29 6.39
N ALA A 20 12.27 21.56 7.67
CA ALA A 20 13.62 21.72 8.20
C ALA A 20 14.44 20.43 8.04
N ILE A 21 13.83 19.26 8.27
CA ILE A 21 14.48 17.95 8.06
C ILE A 21 14.81 17.74 6.58
N GLY A 22 13.85 18.00 5.68
CA GLY A 22 14.08 17.92 4.24
C GLY A 22 15.21 18.84 3.78
N PHE A 23 15.22 20.08 4.28
CA PHE A 23 16.27 21.05 3.98
C PHE A 23 17.64 20.65 4.52
N ALA A 24 17.71 20.11 5.75
CA ALA A 24 18.96 19.64 6.35
C ALA A 24 19.58 18.47 5.55
N LEU A 25 18.75 17.62 4.96
CA LEU A 25 19.18 16.44 4.21
C LEU A 25 19.46 16.70 2.72
N ARG A 26 19.10 17.87 2.18
CA ARG A 26 19.21 18.20 0.75
C ARG A 26 20.62 18.02 0.17
N ARG A 27 21.67 18.40 0.91
CA ARG A 27 23.07 18.32 0.46
C ARG A 27 23.54 16.87 0.31
N ARG A 28 22.94 15.95 1.06
CA ARG A 28 23.25 14.52 1.01
C ARG A 28 22.47 13.82 -0.11
N ALA A 29 21.21 14.23 -0.33
CA ALA A 29 20.35 13.70 -1.37
C ALA A 29 20.77 14.14 -2.79
N GLY A 30 21.23 15.38 -2.98
CA GLY A 30 21.53 15.94 -4.31
C GLY A 30 22.89 15.59 -4.91
N ARG A 31 23.60 14.55 -4.41
CA ARG A 31 24.95 14.19 -4.91
C ARG A 31 24.91 13.48 -6.25
N ASP A 32 24.03 12.49 -6.37
CA ASP A 32 23.81 11.68 -7.58
C ASP A 32 22.44 11.01 -7.50
N SER A 33 22.00 10.36 -8.58
CA SER A 33 20.71 9.67 -8.65
C SER A 33 20.56 8.54 -7.61
N ASN A 34 21.62 7.79 -7.30
CA ASN A 34 21.58 6.71 -6.30
C ASN A 34 21.40 7.25 -4.87
N ALA A 35 22.05 8.36 -4.53
CA ALA A 35 21.83 9.10 -3.30
C ALA A 35 20.40 9.66 -3.24
N PHE A 36 19.87 10.17 -4.37
CA PHE A 36 18.55 10.79 -4.42
C PHE A 36 17.40 9.78 -4.30
N PHE A 37 17.45 8.65 -5.00
CA PHE A 37 16.33 7.70 -5.09
C PHE A 37 16.45 6.47 -4.19
N LEU A 38 17.67 6.06 -3.80
CA LEU A 38 17.91 4.85 -2.98
C LEU A 38 18.73 5.12 -1.71
N SER A 39 19.13 6.37 -1.44
CA SER A 39 19.97 6.73 -0.29
C SER A 39 21.26 5.88 -0.20
N GLY A 40 21.87 5.57 -1.35
CA GLY A 40 23.07 4.73 -1.42
C GLY A 40 22.87 3.29 -0.91
N ARG A 41 21.63 2.81 -0.82
CA ARG A 41 21.26 1.45 -0.35
C ARG A 41 21.76 1.11 1.04
N ASN A 42 21.80 2.11 1.94
CA ASN A 42 22.34 1.97 3.28
C ASN A 42 21.33 2.25 4.40
N VAL A 43 20.03 2.06 4.14
CA VAL A 43 18.97 2.38 5.11
C VAL A 43 18.66 1.18 6.02
N PRO A 44 18.57 1.36 7.35
CA PRO A 44 18.25 0.28 8.29
C PRO A 44 16.80 -0.20 8.18
N TRP A 45 16.57 -1.46 8.52
CA TRP A 45 15.26 -2.12 8.42
C TRP A 45 14.12 -1.40 9.16
N TRP A 46 14.39 -0.91 10.38
CA TRP A 46 13.36 -0.29 11.20
C TRP A 46 12.84 1.01 10.59
N LEU A 47 13.74 1.80 9.99
CA LEU A 47 13.40 3.08 9.37
C LEU A 47 12.62 2.86 8.06
N LEU A 48 13.04 1.88 7.25
CA LEU A 48 12.31 1.49 6.04
C LEU A 48 10.93 0.91 6.38
N GLY A 49 10.85 0.09 7.42
CA GLY A 49 9.59 -0.49 7.89
C GLY A 49 8.61 0.59 8.30
N VAL A 50 9.01 1.51 9.19
CA VAL A 50 8.17 2.65 9.60
C VAL A 50 7.79 3.52 8.40
N SER A 51 8.70 3.77 7.46
CA SER A 51 8.37 4.53 6.24
C SER A 51 7.25 3.87 5.42
N MET A 52 7.26 2.55 5.25
CA MET A 52 6.15 1.87 4.57
C MET A 52 4.82 2.01 5.33
N VAL A 53 4.86 1.96 6.67
CA VAL A 53 3.65 2.13 7.49
C VAL A 53 3.13 3.57 7.40
N ALA A 54 4.02 4.56 7.46
CA ALA A 54 3.70 5.98 7.33
C ALA A 54 3.04 6.27 5.98
N THR A 55 3.66 5.81 4.89
CA THR A 55 3.15 5.98 3.52
C THR A 55 1.77 5.38 3.33
N THR A 56 1.49 4.23 3.96
CA THR A 56 0.19 3.57 3.86
C THR A 56 -0.81 4.04 4.91
N PHE A 57 -0.40 4.83 5.91
CA PHE A 57 -1.32 5.35 6.92
C PHE A 57 -2.32 6.30 6.26
N SER A 58 -1.85 7.07 5.27
CA SER A 58 -2.54 7.89 4.27
C SER A 58 -3.90 8.49 4.67
N THR A 59 -4.13 9.75 4.33
CA THR A 59 -5.32 10.49 4.77
C THR A 59 -6.66 9.82 4.38
N ASP A 60 -6.70 9.04 3.31
CA ASP A 60 -7.86 8.26 2.85
C ASP A 60 -8.13 6.98 3.64
N THR A 61 -7.13 6.35 4.25
CA THR A 61 -7.33 5.04 4.91
C THR A 61 -8.34 5.09 6.06
N PRO A 62 -8.31 6.08 6.99
CA PRO A 62 -9.33 6.18 8.04
C PRO A 62 -10.75 6.37 7.48
N ASN A 63 -10.88 7.14 6.40
CA ASN A 63 -12.13 7.37 5.68
C ASN A 63 -12.66 6.07 5.06
N LEU A 64 -11.79 5.31 4.38
CA LEU A 64 -12.11 4.01 3.81
C LEU A 64 -12.52 2.98 4.87
N VAL A 65 -11.78 2.86 5.96
CA VAL A 65 -12.11 1.96 7.08
C VAL A 65 -13.47 2.34 7.68
N THR A 66 -13.74 3.64 7.79
CA THR A 66 -15.02 4.13 8.31
C THR A 66 -16.19 3.77 7.40
N GLU A 67 -16.04 3.95 6.09
CA GLU A 67 -17.06 3.53 5.11
C GLU A 67 -17.30 2.02 5.15
N ILE A 68 -16.23 1.21 5.22
CA ILE A 68 -16.32 -0.26 5.33
C ILE A 68 -17.08 -0.65 6.60
N VAL A 69 -16.71 -0.10 7.76
CA VAL A 69 -17.33 -0.47 9.04
C VAL A 69 -18.79 -0.02 9.11
N ARG A 70 -19.12 1.19 8.63
CA ARG A 70 -20.51 1.68 8.64
C ARG A 70 -21.42 0.83 7.76
N THR A 71 -20.93 0.42 6.59
CA THR A 71 -21.73 -0.30 5.58
C THR A 71 -21.72 -1.83 5.74
N ARG A 72 -20.64 -2.42 6.25
CA ARG A 72 -20.42 -3.88 6.30
C ARG A 72 -19.96 -4.40 7.67
N GLY A 73 -19.90 -3.54 8.68
CA GLY A 73 -19.39 -3.90 10.01
C GLY A 73 -17.90 -4.19 10.03
N VAL A 74 -17.40 -4.65 11.17
CA VAL A 74 -15.98 -4.95 11.37
C VAL A 74 -15.51 -6.07 10.45
N ALA A 75 -16.33 -7.10 10.23
CA ALA A 75 -16.10 -8.17 9.26
C ALA A 75 -15.82 -7.65 7.85
N GLY A 76 -16.41 -6.51 7.46
CA GLY A 76 -16.17 -5.85 6.18
C GLY A 76 -14.68 -5.62 5.88
N ASN A 77 -13.85 -5.45 6.93
CA ASN A 77 -12.42 -5.21 6.78
C ASN A 77 -11.63 -6.38 6.20
N TRP A 78 -12.21 -7.58 6.04
CA TRP A 78 -11.53 -8.68 5.34
C TRP A 78 -11.15 -8.34 3.89
N VAL A 79 -11.86 -7.41 3.24
CA VAL A 79 -11.46 -6.86 1.92
C VAL A 79 -10.09 -6.17 1.96
N TRP A 80 -9.68 -5.69 3.13
CA TRP A 80 -8.37 -5.07 3.38
C TRP A 80 -7.41 -6.05 4.07
N TRP A 81 -7.86 -6.73 5.12
CA TRP A 81 -7.06 -7.62 5.94
C TRP A 81 -6.50 -8.81 5.16
N ALA A 82 -7.16 -9.26 4.09
CA ALA A 82 -6.66 -10.33 3.23
C ALA A 82 -5.30 -10.01 2.57
N PHE A 83 -4.99 -8.73 2.33
CA PHE A 83 -3.71 -8.31 1.76
C PHE A 83 -2.51 -8.53 2.68
N LEU A 84 -2.73 -8.83 3.97
CA LEU A 84 -1.68 -9.33 4.86
C LEU A 84 -0.99 -10.56 4.25
N VAL A 85 -1.74 -11.45 3.58
CA VAL A 85 -1.18 -12.62 2.93
C VAL A 85 -0.18 -12.20 1.85
N THR A 86 -0.54 -11.24 1.00
CA THR A 86 0.35 -10.65 -0.02
C THR A 86 1.62 -10.09 0.59
N GLY A 87 1.49 -9.37 1.70
CA GLY A 87 2.60 -8.79 2.43
C GLY A 87 3.51 -9.82 3.09
N MET A 88 2.96 -10.91 3.64
CA MET A 88 3.76 -12.01 4.18
C MET A 88 4.52 -12.75 3.07
N PHE A 89 3.89 -12.98 1.91
CA PHE A 89 4.59 -13.49 0.73
C PHE A 89 5.72 -12.54 0.31
N THR A 90 5.46 -11.23 0.28
CA THR A 90 6.47 -10.19 0.02
C THR A 90 7.63 -10.28 0.99
N CYS A 91 7.36 -10.40 2.29
CA CYS A 91 8.35 -10.50 3.34
C CYS A 91 9.28 -11.72 3.16
N PHE A 92 8.71 -12.92 3.02
CA PHE A 92 9.50 -14.16 3.15
C PHE A 92 9.94 -14.79 1.82
N LEU A 93 9.30 -14.45 0.70
CA LEU A 93 9.68 -14.96 -0.63
C LEU A 93 10.41 -13.90 -1.45
N TYR A 94 9.92 -12.66 -1.46
CA TYR A 94 10.35 -11.68 -2.46
C TYR A 94 11.36 -10.65 -1.95
N ALA A 95 11.34 -10.27 -0.66
CA ALA A 95 12.16 -9.18 -0.16
C ALA A 95 13.67 -9.38 -0.38
N ARG A 96 14.14 -10.62 -0.20
CA ARG A 96 15.54 -10.98 -0.47
C ARG A 96 15.86 -10.90 -1.96
N LEU A 97 14.96 -11.40 -2.81
CA LEU A 97 15.14 -11.44 -4.26
C LEU A 97 15.19 -10.03 -4.85
N TRP A 98 14.31 -9.14 -4.38
CA TRP A 98 14.34 -7.72 -4.72
C TRP A 98 15.64 -7.07 -4.29
N ARG A 99 16.07 -7.24 -3.03
CA ARG A 99 17.32 -6.63 -2.58
C ARG A 99 18.54 -7.15 -3.37
N ARG A 100 18.55 -8.43 -3.72
CA ARG A 100 19.63 -9.13 -4.43
C ARG A 100 19.71 -8.74 -5.91
N SER A 101 18.59 -8.38 -6.54
CA SER A 101 18.59 -7.95 -7.95
C SER A 101 19.53 -6.77 -8.16
N GLY A 102 19.49 -5.80 -7.24
CA GLY A 102 20.32 -4.61 -7.29
C GLY A 102 19.95 -3.67 -8.44
N VAL A 103 18.71 -3.79 -8.94
CA VAL A 103 18.11 -2.85 -9.89
C VAL A 103 17.83 -1.49 -9.23
N PHE A 104 17.67 -0.45 -10.04
CA PHE A 104 17.33 0.88 -9.56
C PHE A 104 15.84 1.02 -9.26
N THR A 105 15.02 0.59 -10.22
CA THR A 105 13.57 0.50 -10.11
C THR A 105 13.13 -0.94 -10.30
N ASP A 106 11.97 -1.30 -9.79
CA ASP A 106 11.36 -2.60 -10.06
C ASP A 106 11.00 -2.81 -11.55
N LEU A 107 10.93 -1.75 -12.36
CA LEU A 107 10.70 -1.88 -13.81
C LEU A 107 11.95 -2.31 -14.58
N GLU A 108 13.15 -2.07 -14.06
CA GLU A 108 14.37 -2.68 -14.61
C GLU A 108 14.34 -4.22 -14.53
N PHE A 109 13.48 -4.80 -13.68
CA PHE A 109 13.26 -6.24 -13.63
C PHE A 109 12.95 -6.82 -15.02
N TYR A 110 12.18 -6.13 -15.87
CA TYR A 110 11.79 -6.67 -17.18
C TYR A 110 12.99 -6.92 -18.08
N GLU A 111 13.96 -5.99 -18.11
CA GLU A 111 15.19 -6.15 -18.91
C GLU A 111 16.25 -6.99 -18.18
N LEU A 112 16.16 -7.13 -16.85
CA LEU A 112 16.97 -8.07 -16.08
C LEU A 112 16.52 -9.53 -16.31
N ARG A 113 15.22 -9.76 -16.39
CA ARG A 113 14.59 -11.10 -16.42
C ARG A 113 14.26 -11.58 -17.83
N TYR A 114 13.92 -10.70 -18.75
CA TYR A 114 13.49 -11.02 -20.11
C TYR A 114 14.46 -10.44 -21.16
N SER A 115 14.34 -10.88 -22.42
CA SER A 115 15.25 -10.54 -23.50
C SER A 115 14.54 -9.82 -24.66
N GLY A 116 15.30 -9.00 -25.39
CA GLY A 116 14.87 -8.41 -26.65
C GLY A 116 13.93 -7.20 -26.51
N LYS A 117 13.43 -6.72 -27.65
CA LYS A 117 12.58 -5.51 -27.73
C LYS A 117 11.29 -5.62 -26.93
N ALA A 118 10.73 -6.83 -26.78
CA ALA A 118 9.54 -7.05 -25.97
C ALA A 118 9.76 -6.71 -24.49
N ALA A 119 10.92 -7.05 -23.92
CA ALA A 119 11.26 -6.71 -22.53
C ALA A 119 11.32 -5.20 -22.33
N ALA A 120 11.95 -4.49 -23.28
CA ALA A 120 12.05 -3.04 -23.29
C ALA A 120 10.66 -2.39 -23.44
N ALA A 121 9.79 -2.93 -24.30
CA ALA A 121 8.43 -2.43 -24.48
C ALA A 121 7.58 -2.55 -23.21
N VAL A 122 7.66 -3.68 -22.50
CA VAL A 122 6.95 -3.87 -21.22
C VAL A 122 7.46 -2.88 -20.17
N ARG A 123 8.79 -2.68 -20.10
CA ARG A 123 9.40 -1.66 -19.21
C ARG A 123 8.86 -0.27 -19.50
N ALA A 124 8.87 0.16 -20.77
CA ALA A 124 8.37 1.47 -21.19
C ALA A 124 6.89 1.66 -20.88
N PHE A 125 6.06 0.67 -21.23
CA PHE A 125 4.62 0.73 -20.97
C PHE A 125 4.34 0.84 -19.47
N ARG A 126 4.96 -0.02 -18.64
CA ARG A 126 4.71 0.01 -17.19
C ARG A 126 5.24 1.27 -16.52
N ALA A 127 6.28 1.90 -17.05
CA ALA A 127 6.76 3.18 -16.56
C ALA A 127 5.68 4.26 -16.61
N ILE A 128 4.95 4.34 -17.73
CA ILE A 128 3.86 5.31 -17.88
C ILE A 128 2.59 4.83 -17.17
N TYR A 129 2.22 3.55 -17.34
CA TYR A 129 1.00 3.00 -16.77
C TYR A 129 0.99 3.05 -15.24
N LEU A 130 2.06 2.60 -14.59
CA LEU A 130 2.17 2.64 -13.13
C LEU A 130 2.64 4.01 -12.63
N GLY A 131 3.64 4.59 -13.28
CA GLY A 131 4.28 5.82 -12.80
C GLY A 131 3.44 7.08 -13.02
N VAL A 132 2.51 7.06 -13.99
CA VAL A 132 1.61 8.17 -14.30
C VAL A 132 0.16 7.81 -14.01
N PHE A 133 -0.44 6.88 -14.75
CA PHE A 133 -1.89 6.66 -14.67
C PHE A 133 -2.35 6.18 -13.29
N PHE A 134 -1.82 5.07 -12.80
CA PHE A 134 -2.16 4.56 -11.46
C PHE A 134 -1.82 5.55 -10.36
N ASN A 135 -0.67 6.20 -10.52
CA ASN A 135 -0.17 7.14 -9.55
C ASN A 135 -1.11 8.35 -9.38
N VAL A 136 -1.61 8.89 -10.50
CA VAL A 136 -2.62 9.96 -10.53
C VAL A 136 -3.90 9.52 -9.82
N VAL A 137 -4.38 8.29 -10.04
CA VAL A 137 -5.58 7.77 -9.35
C VAL A 137 -5.36 7.68 -7.84
N VAL A 138 -4.21 7.16 -7.39
CA VAL A 138 -3.90 7.03 -5.96
C VAL A 138 -3.78 8.41 -5.29
N ILE A 139 -3.04 9.34 -5.90
CA ILE A 139 -2.92 10.71 -5.38
C ILE A 139 -4.30 11.40 -5.35
N ALA A 140 -5.15 11.15 -6.35
CA ALA A 140 -6.49 11.72 -6.40
C ALA A 140 -7.37 11.24 -5.24
N LEU A 141 -7.34 9.94 -4.90
CA LEU A 141 -8.10 9.39 -3.76
C LEU A 141 -7.63 9.94 -2.42
N VAL A 142 -6.31 10.04 -2.23
CA VAL A 142 -5.73 10.66 -1.03
C VAL A 142 -6.11 12.14 -0.94
N THR A 143 -6.21 12.83 -2.08
CA THR A 143 -6.61 14.24 -2.17
C THR A 143 -8.11 14.43 -1.95
N LEU A 144 -8.96 13.50 -2.39
CA LEU A 144 -10.39 13.50 -2.05
C LEU A 144 -10.59 13.44 -0.53
N ALA A 145 -9.86 12.58 0.17
CA ALA A 145 -9.92 12.53 1.62
C ALA A 145 -9.49 13.84 2.28
N ALA A 146 -8.45 14.49 1.76
CA ALA A 146 -8.03 15.82 2.22
C ALA A 146 -9.13 16.88 1.98
N ILE A 147 -9.79 16.87 0.81
CA ILE A 147 -10.94 17.74 0.50
C ILE A 147 -12.04 17.57 1.55
N LYS A 148 -12.41 16.33 1.87
CA LYS A 148 -13.44 16.00 2.87
C LYS A 148 -13.08 16.52 4.26
N ILE A 149 -11.83 16.31 4.70
CA ILE A 149 -11.33 16.81 5.99
C ILE A 149 -11.31 18.35 6.01
N GLY A 150 -10.80 18.99 4.95
CA GLY A 150 -10.71 20.44 4.84
C GLY A 150 -12.09 21.12 4.83
N ALA A 151 -13.07 20.52 4.16
CA ALA A 151 -14.44 21.01 4.13
C ALA A 151 -15.07 20.96 5.53
N VAL A 152 -14.97 19.82 6.23
CA VAL A 152 -15.60 19.61 7.53
C VAL A 152 -14.92 20.39 8.66
N THR A 153 -13.58 20.39 8.70
CA THR A 153 -12.83 20.94 9.83
C THR A 153 -12.41 22.40 9.64
N MET A 154 -12.27 22.86 8.40
CA MET A 154 -11.77 24.20 8.10
C MET A 154 -12.76 25.03 7.27
N GLY A 155 -13.84 24.43 6.75
CA GLY A 155 -14.75 25.11 5.83
C GLY A 155 -14.11 25.47 4.49
N LEU A 156 -13.04 24.77 4.10
CA LEU A 156 -12.33 25.04 2.85
C LEU A 156 -13.12 24.49 1.66
N SER A 157 -13.08 25.21 0.54
CA SER A 157 -13.58 24.67 -0.72
C SER A 157 -12.66 23.54 -1.22
N PRO A 158 -13.18 22.61 -2.05
CA PRO A 158 -12.37 21.56 -2.67
C PRO A 158 -11.13 22.12 -3.37
N THR A 159 -11.29 23.18 -4.17
CA THR A 159 -10.20 23.83 -4.90
C THR A 159 -9.15 24.44 -3.98
N GLN A 160 -9.57 25.11 -2.90
CA GLN A 160 -8.63 25.65 -1.92
C GLN A 160 -7.80 24.54 -1.27
N THR A 161 -8.44 23.43 -0.91
CA THR A 161 -7.77 22.29 -0.29
C THR A 161 -6.75 21.66 -1.24
N VAL A 162 -7.12 21.42 -2.50
CA VAL A 162 -6.21 20.88 -3.52
C VAL A 162 -4.99 21.79 -3.72
N LEU A 163 -5.21 23.09 -3.85
CA LEU A 163 -4.13 24.05 -4.09
C LEU A 163 -3.16 24.13 -2.91
N VAL A 164 -3.67 24.22 -1.67
CA VAL A 164 -2.84 24.31 -0.46
C VAL A 164 -2.09 23.00 -0.23
N ALA A 165 -2.81 21.87 -0.17
CA ALA A 165 -2.22 20.56 0.11
C ALA A 165 -1.23 20.14 -0.98
N GLY A 166 -1.57 20.38 -2.25
CA GLY A 166 -0.71 20.13 -3.40
C GLY A 166 0.56 20.99 -3.38
N ALA A 167 0.44 22.31 -3.17
CA ALA A 167 1.60 23.20 -3.14
C ALA A 167 2.58 22.84 -2.01
N VAL A 168 2.07 22.59 -0.80
CA VAL A 168 2.89 22.18 0.35
C VAL A 168 3.64 20.88 0.05
N THR A 169 2.94 19.90 -0.53
CA THR A 169 3.54 18.59 -0.79
C THR A 169 4.55 18.60 -1.94
N VAL A 170 4.27 19.34 -3.02
CA VAL A 170 5.21 19.50 -4.13
C VAL A 170 6.49 20.21 -3.65
N ALA A 171 6.34 21.28 -2.85
CA ALA A 171 7.49 21.98 -2.27
C ALA A 171 8.34 21.04 -1.39
N PHE A 172 7.68 20.23 -0.56
CA PHE A 172 8.36 19.25 0.29
C PHE A 172 9.09 18.16 -0.53
N SER A 173 8.39 17.56 -1.49
CA SER A 173 8.91 16.45 -2.31
C SER A 173 10.10 16.88 -3.17
N ALA A 174 10.12 18.13 -3.62
CA ALA A 174 11.22 18.68 -4.42
C ALA A 174 12.52 18.90 -3.63
N LEU A 175 12.45 19.06 -2.29
CA LEU A 175 13.59 19.43 -1.44
C LEU A 175 14.29 18.25 -0.76
N GLY A 176 13.55 17.20 -0.38
CA GLY A 176 14.06 16.17 0.54
C GLY A 176 14.72 14.94 -0.09
N GLY A 177 14.38 14.57 -1.34
CA GLY A 177 14.77 13.27 -1.92
C GLY A 177 14.29 12.06 -1.10
N PHE A 178 14.65 10.83 -1.50
CA PHE A 178 14.17 9.60 -0.86
C PHE A 178 14.56 9.52 0.64
N LEU A 179 15.79 9.92 1.00
CA LEU A 179 16.20 9.92 2.41
C LEU A 179 15.42 10.94 3.26
N GLY A 180 15.12 12.12 2.71
CA GLY A 180 14.29 13.11 3.39
C GLY A 180 12.89 12.57 3.66
N VAL A 181 12.28 11.92 2.67
CA VAL A 181 10.96 11.26 2.83
C VAL A 181 11.01 10.21 3.94
N VAL A 182 11.96 9.27 3.86
CA VAL A 182 12.04 8.14 4.80
C VAL A 182 12.33 8.59 6.25
N VAL A 183 13.15 9.62 6.46
CA VAL A 183 13.42 10.15 7.82
C VAL A 183 12.21 10.91 8.36
N THR A 184 11.56 11.71 7.51
CA THR A 184 10.39 12.48 7.93
C THR A 184 9.26 11.52 8.31
N ASP A 185 9.04 10.46 7.51
CA ASP A 185 8.04 9.41 7.74
C ASP A 185 8.07 8.82 9.16
N LEU A 186 9.24 8.74 9.82
CA LEU A 186 9.34 8.28 11.19
C LEU A 186 8.55 9.16 12.16
N ILE A 187 8.72 10.48 12.04
CA ILE A 187 8.02 11.47 12.86
C ILE A 187 6.56 11.49 12.45
N LEU A 188 6.29 11.45 11.13
CA LEU A 188 4.94 11.45 10.58
C LEU A 188 4.11 10.30 11.17
N PHE A 189 4.67 9.09 11.20
CA PHE A 189 3.97 7.91 11.71
C PHE A 189 3.62 8.00 13.20
N VAL A 190 4.56 8.47 14.04
CA VAL A 190 4.32 8.60 15.49
C VAL A 190 3.18 9.59 15.74
N VAL A 191 3.19 10.74 15.06
CA VAL A 191 2.15 11.76 15.22
C VAL A 191 0.82 11.27 14.66
N SER A 192 0.79 10.62 13.50
CA SER A 192 -0.40 9.99 12.91
C SER A 192 -1.02 8.94 13.83
N MET A 193 -0.21 8.12 14.50
CA MET A 193 -0.72 7.14 15.45
C MET A 193 -1.29 7.78 16.71
N ALA A 194 -0.58 8.75 17.28
CA ALA A 194 -1.06 9.51 18.44
C ALA A 194 -2.39 10.21 18.11
N GLY A 195 -2.50 10.80 16.92
CA GLY A 195 -3.72 11.45 16.45
C GLY A 195 -4.91 10.50 16.29
N ALA A 196 -4.70 9.32 15.70
CA ALA A 196 -5.76 8.32 15.57
C ALA A 196 -6.23 7.77 16.92
N ILE A 197 -5.30 7.50 17.84
CA ILE A 197 -5.63 7.04 19.20
C ILE A 197 -6.40 8.13 19.95
N ALA A 198 -5.96 9.39 19.84
CA ALA A 198 -6.65 10.54 20.43
C ALA A 198 -8.08 10.69 19.90
N ALA A 199 -8.27 10.58 18.57
CA ALA A 199 -9.60 10.61 17.95
C ALA A 199 -10.50 9.48 18.46
N ALA A 200 -9.98 8.26 18.56
CA ALA A 200 -10.72 7.11 19.10
C ALA A 200 -11.12 7.31 20.57
N TRP A 201 -10.20 7.82 21.39
CA TRP A 201 -10.45 8.08 22.79
C TRP A 201 -11.53 9.17 22.99
N VAL A 202 -11.46 10.27 22.25
CA VAL A 202 -12.48 11.33 22.28
C VAL A 202 -13.82 10.79 21.80
N ALA A 203 -13.85 10.07 20.67
CA ALA A 203 -15.08 9.53 20.11
C ALA A 203 -15.84 8.64 21.10
N VAL A 204 -15.13 7.81 21.86
CA VAL A 204 -15.74 6.97 22.91
C VAL A 204 -16.16 7.78 24.14
N SER A 205 -15.48 8.89 24.42
CA SER A 205 -15.74 9.74 25.60
C SER A 205 -16.87 10.74 25.38
N LEU A 206 -17.45 10.80 24.18
CA LEU A 206 -18.59 11.66 23.88
C LEU A 206 -19.80 11.30 24.75
N PRO A 207 -20.54 12.29 25.28
CA PRO A 207 -21.75 12.02 26.06
C PRO A 207 -22.78 11.16 25.34
N GLU A 208 -22.93 11.36 24.03
CA GLU A 208 -23.83 10.62 23.15
C GLU A 208 -23.44 9.14 23.02
N VAL A 209 -22.14 8.84 23.12
CA VAL A 209 -21.61 7.47 23.09
C VAL A 209 -21.59 6.84 24.48
N GLY A 210 -21.30 7.63 25.51
CA GLY A 210 -21.39 7.21 26.91
C GLY A 210 -20.31 6.22 27.34
N GLY A 211 -19.15 6.19 26.68
CA GLY A 211 -18.07 5.25 26.98
C GLY A 211 -18.14 3.93 26.21
N LEU A 212 -17.12 3.09 26.39
CA LEU A 212 -16.91 1.92 25.55
C LEU A 212 -18.00 0.84 25.74
N ALA A 213 -18.48 0.63 26.96
CA ALA A 213 -19.54 -0.35 27.22
C ALA A 213 -20.84 0.04 26.49
N ASN A 214 -21.28 1.29 26.65
CA ASN A 214 -22.48 1.81 25.98
C ASN A 214 -22.34 1.82 24.45
N LEU A 215 -21.14 2.11 23.93
CA LEU A 215 -20.87 2.00 22.51
C LEU A 215 -21.13 0.58 21.98
N LEU A 216 -20.65 -0.44 22.71
CA LEU A 216 -20.77 -1.84 22.27
C LEU A 216 -22.20 -2.37 22.43
N ASP A 217 -22.93 -1.88 23.41
CA ASP A 217 -24.33 -2.26 23.68
C ASP A 217 -25.35 -1.52 22.77
N SER A 218 -24.92 -0.47 22.06
CA SER A 218 -25.76 0.23 21.08
C SER A 218 -26.29 -0.74 20.01
N PRO A 219 -27.60 -0.73 19.69
CA PRO A 219 -28.17 -1.61 18.67
C PRO A 219 -27.52 -1.46 17.29
N GLU A 220 -27.14 -0.24 16.91
CA GLU A 220 -26.49 0.09 15.65
C GLU A 220 -25.10 -0.54 15.55
N VAL A 221 -24.40 -0.62 16.69
CA VAL A 221 -23.02 -1.12 16.79
C VAL A 221 -22.98 -2.62 17.04
N ALA A 222 -23.80 -3.16 17.94
CA ALA A 222 -23.79 -4.56 18.36
C ALA A 222 -23.87 -5.53 17.16
N GLN A 223 -24.72 -5.21 16.17
CA GLN A 223 -24.88 -6.00 14.94
C GLN A 223 -23.67 -5.94 13.98
N ARG A 224 -22.71 -5.04 14.21
CA ARG A 224 -21.53 -4.78 13.36
C ARG A 224 -20.21 -5.22 14.00
N LEU A 225 -20.22 -5.76 15.22
CA LEU A 225 -18.99 -6.09 15.96
C LEU A 225 -18.26 -7.34 15.47
N SER A 226 -18.96 -8.27 14.83
CA SER A 226 -18.39 -9.57 14.44
C SER A 226 -17.15 -9.42 13.56
N PHE A 227 -16.10 -10.17 13.87
CA PHE A 227 -14.87 -10.23 13.05
C PHE A 227 -15.06 -11.01 11.76
N PHE A 228 -16.12 -11.82 11.66
CA PHE A 228 -16.43 -12.64 10.51
C PHE A 228 -17.86 -12.38 10.04
N PRO A 229 -18.12 -12.41 8.72
CA PRO A 229 -19.47 -12.25 8.21
C PRO A 229 -20.35 -13.42 8.65
N ASP A 230 -21.66 -13.19 8.70
CA ASP A 230 -22.62 -14.27 8.89
C ASP A 230 -22.56 -15.23 7.70
N LEU A 231 -22.27 -16.50 7.98
CA LEU A 231 -22.15 -17.56 6.99
C LEU A 231 -23.51 -17.98 6.41
N SER A 232 -24.61 -17.64 7.07
CA SER A 232 -25.95 -17.87 6.53
C SER A 232 -26.22 -16.96 5.31
N ASN A 233 -25.68 -15.74 5.32
CA ASN A 233 -25.67 -14.86 4.17
C ASN A 233 -24.50 -15.21 3.24
N THR A 234 -24.75 -16.17 2.35
CA THR A 234 -23.73 -16.69 1.44
C THR A 234 -23.11 -15.58 0.58
N GLU A 235 -23.90 -14.61 0.11
CA GLU A 235 -23.37 -13.52 -0.73
C GLU A 235 -22.38 -12.64 0.04
N LEU A 236 -22.73 -12.26 1.27
CA LEU A 236 -21.86 -11.46 2.14
C LEU A 236 -20.60 -12.25 2.51
N ALA A 237 -20.75 -13.52 2.93
CA ALA A 237 -19.63 -14.37 3.31
C ALA A 237 -18.66 -14.57 2.14
N VAL A 238 -19.18 -14.79 0.92
CA VAL A 238 -18.36 -14.95 -0.28
C VAL A 238 -17.65 -13.65 -0.63
N SER A 239 -18.37 -12.54 -0.69
CA SER A 239 -17.82 -11.25 -1.14
C SER A 239 -16.85 -10.61 -0.15
N VAL A 240 -17.07 -10.79 1.17
CA VAL A 240 -16.28 -10.13 2.21
C VAL A 240 -15.15 -11.01 2.73
N LEU A 241 -15.31 -12.35 2.78
CA LEU A 241 -14.32 -13.24 3.37
C LEU A 241 -13.67 -14.18 2.35
N VAL A 242 -14.48 -14.98 1.65
CA VAL A 242 -13.96 -16.07 0.80
C VAL A 242 -13.16 -15.51 -0.38
N ILE A 243 -13.73 -14.57 -1.14
CA ILE A 243 -13.08 -14.00 -2.32
C ILE A 243 -11.81 -13.22 -1.94
N PRO A 244 -11.82 -12.36 -0.90
CA PRO A 244 -10.61 -11.71 -0.43
C PRO A 244 -9.45 -12.68 -0.12
N LEU A 245 -9.73 -13.76 0.62
CA LEU A 245 -8.72 -14.73 1.06
C LEU A 245 -8.35 -15.77 0.01
N ALA A 246 -9.26 -16.16 -0.86
CA ALA A 246 -9.04 -17.20 -1.87
C ALA A 246 -8.48 -16.65 -3.18
N VAL A 247 -8.84 -15.42 -3.55
CA VAL A 247 -8.57 -14.86 -4.90
C VAL A 247 -7.95 -13.46 -4.82
N GLN A 248 -8.57 -12.51 -4.11
CA GLN A 248 -8.22 -11.09 -4.22
C GLN A 248 -6.76 -10.82 -3.89
N TRP A 249 -6.27 -11.30 -2.73
CA TRP A 249 -4.93 -10.93 -2.23
C TRP A 249 -3.80 -11.22 -3.23
N TRP A 250 -3.91 -12.27 -4.05
CA TRP A 250 -2.88 -12.63 -5.04
C TRP A 250 -3.22 -12.21 -6.46
N SER A 251 -4.48 -11.91 -6.78
CA SER A 251 -4.94 -11.73 -8.16
C SER A 251 -4.98 -10.27 -8.60
N VAL A 252 -5.10 -9.33 -7.67
CA VAL A 252 -5.21 -7.89 -7.94
C VAL A 252 -3.93 -7.16 -7.58
N TRP A 253 -3.68 -6.04 -8.25
CA TRP A 253 -2.61 -5.12 -7.89
C TRP A 253 -3.18 -4.03 -6.98
N TYR A 254 -2.57 -3.81 -5.82
CA TYR A 254 -2.93 -2.71 -4.92
C TYR A 254 -1.66 -2.01 -4.40
N PRO A 255 -1.63 -0.66 -4.28
CA PRO A 255 -0.46 0.05 -3.78
C PRO A 255 -0.01 -0.47 -2.40
N GLY A 256 1.24 -0.92 -2.30
CA GLY A 256 1.77 -1.51 -1.06
C GLY A 256 1.46 -3.00 -0.86
N SER A 257 0.63 -3.58 -1.72
CA SER A 257 0.25 -5.00 -1.72
C SER A 257 0.27 -5.57 -3.14
N GLU A 258 1.27 -5.21 -3.95
CA GLU A 258 1.48 -5.86 -5.25
C GLU A 258 1.84 -7.34 -5.03
N PRO A 259 1.16 -8.28 -5.73
CA PRO A 259 1.58 -9.67 -5.76
C PRO A 259 3.02 -9.77 -6.27
N GLY A 260 3.95 -10.30 -5.46
CA GLY A 260 5.37 -10.36 -5.82
C GLY A 260 6.22 -9.20 -5.30
N GLY A 261 5.64 -8.23 -4.57
CA GLY A 261 6.37 -7.23 -3.80
C GLY A 261 6.93 -6.04 -4.59
N GLY A 262 6.22 -5.54 -5.60
CA GLY A 262 6.66 -4.42 -6.44
C GLY A 262 6.33 -3.01 -5.89
N GLY A 263 6.44 -2.00 -6.76
CA GLY A 263 6.11 -0.60 -6.47
C GLY A 263 7.00 0.05 -5.42
N TYR A 264 6.42 0.97 -4.63
CA TYR A 264 7.18 1.72 -3.62
C TYR A 264 7.69 0.84 -2.46
N VAL A 265 7.14 -0.38 -2.28
CA VAL A 265 7.66 -1.38 -1.34
C VAL A 265 8.96 -1.97 -1.90
N ALA A 266 9.02 -2.29 -3.20
CA ALA A 266 10.26 -2.69 -3.86
C ALA A 266 11.35 -1.62 -3.72
N GLN A 267 11.02 -0.34 -3.93
CA GLN A 267 11.97 0.76 -3.75
C GLN A 267 12.62 0.74 -2.35
N ARG A 268 11.82 0.53 -1.30
CA ARG A 268 12.30 0.45 0.09
C ARG A 268 13.12 -0.81 0.35
N MET A 269 12.74 -1.94 -0.23
CA MET A 269 13.56 -3.17 -0.18
C MET A 269 14.90 -3.01 -0.91
N LEU A 270 14.94 -2.29 -2.04
CA LEU A 270 16.15 -2.00 -2.80
C LEU A 270 17.10 -1.05 -2.05
N ALA A 271 16.55 -0.12 -1.27
CA ALA A 271 17.30 0.83 -0.44
C ALA A 271 17.86 0.22 0.87
N ALA A 272 17.47 -1.01 1.22
CA ALA A 272 17.91 -1.66 2.45
C ALA A 272 19.41 -1.97 2.43
N ARG A 273 20.06 -1.95 3.61
CA ARG A 273 21.49 -2.32 3.75
C ARG A 273 21.78 -3.75 3.30
N SER A 274 20.91 -4.68 3.64
CA SER A 274 21.09 -6.11 3.42
C SER A 274 19.77 -6.81 3.09
N GLU A 275 19.84 -8.04 2.59
CA GLU A 275 18.64 -8.88 2.38
C GLU A 275 17.86 -9.10 3.68
N ARG A 276 18.57 -9.21 4.82
CA ARG A 276 17.95 -9.31 6.15
C ARG A 276 17.25 -8.00 6.52
N ASP A 277 17.86 -6.85 6.25
CA ASP A 277 17.21 -5.57 6.51
C ASP A 277 15.94 -5.40 5.65
N ALA A 278 15.94 -5.87 4.40
CA ALA A 278 14.75 -5.84 3.54
C ALA A 278 13.60 -6.71 4.12
N VAL A 279 13.90 -7.94 4.56
CA VAL A 279 12.90 -8.82 5.22
C VAL A 279 12.38 -8.19 6.51
N GLY A 280 13.28 -7.69 7.36
CA GLY A 280 12.90 -7.04 8.62
C GLY A 280 12.04 -5.79 8.42
N ALA A 281 12.32 -5.01 7.37
CA ALA A 281 11.53 -3.83 7.02
C ALA A 281 10.10 -4.21 6.65
N VAL A 282 9.92 -5.18 5.76
CA VAL A 282 8.57 -5.62 5.35
C VAL A 282 7.85 -6.27 6.52
N LEU A 283 8.51 -7.08 7.35
CA LEU A 283 7.87 -7.68 8.52
C LEU A 283 7.37 -6.62 9.52
N LEU A 284 8.19 -5.60 9.82
CA LEU A 284 7.78 -4.48 10.68
C LEU A 284 6.60 -3.74 10.06
N PHE A 285 6.67 -3.48 8.75
CA PHE A 285 5.60 -2.85 8.01
C PHE A 285 4.27 -3.60 8.16
N GLN A 286 4.24 -4.89 7.81
CA GLN A 286 3.02 -5.68 7.90
C GLN A 286 2.50 -5.78 9.34
N THR A 287 3.39 -5.90 10.33
CA THR A 287 3.01 -5.99 11.73
C THR A 287 2.32 -4.70 12.18
N ALA A 288 2.95 -3.54 11.98
CA ALA A 288 2.37 -2.27 12.41
C ALA A 288 1.12 -1.91 11.60
N HIS A 289 1.12 -2.20 10.30
CA HIS A 289 0.01 -1.88 9.40
C HIS A 289 -1.27 -2.65 9.72
N TYR A 290 -1.17 -3.94 10.07
CA TYR A 290 -2.35 -4.78 10.32
C TYR A 290 -2.63 -5.03 11.80
N ALA A 291 -1.63 -5.12 12.67
CA ALA A 291 -1.87 -5.42 14.09
C ALA A 291 -2.11 -4.17 14.95
N ILE A 292 -1.43 -3.05 14.65
CA ILE A 292 -1.41 -1.87 15.53
C ILE A 292 -2.41 -0.81 15.06
N ARG A 293 -2.35 -0.47 13.77
CA ARG A 293 -3.02 0.71 13.19
C ARG A 293 -4.55 0.63 13.05
N PRO A 294 -5.20 -0.51 12.73
CA PRO A 294 -6.62 -0.48 12.33
C PRO A 294 -7.61 -0.11 13.44
N TRP A 295 -7.34 -0.51 14.70
CA TRP A 295 -8.32 -0.41 15.79
C TRP A 295 -8.75 1.01 16.14
N PRO A 296 -7.86 2.00 16.25
CA PRO A 296 -8.27 3.39 16.45
C PRO A 296 -9.31 3.86 15.43
N TRP A 297 -9.14 3.52 14.14
CA TRP A 297 -10.09 3.90 13.10
C TRP A 297 -11.40 3.12 13.17
N ILE A 298 -11.34 1.82 13.47
CA ILE A 298 -12.54 0.99 13.66
C ILE A 298 -13.39 1.54 14.81
N VAL A 299 -12.76 1.93 15.92
CA VAL A 299 -13.46 2.51 17.08
C VAL A 299 -14.14 3.84 16.71
N VAL A 300 -13.44 4.74 16.01
CA VAL A 300 -14.06 6.00 15.52
C VAL A 300 -15.23 5.70 14.58
N ALA A 301 -15.09 4.71 13.71
CA ALA A 301 -16.15 4.31 12.79
C ALA A 301 -17.38 3.75 13.50
N LEU A 302 -17.19 2.92 14.53
CA LEU A 302 -18.29 2.41 15.36
C LEU A 302 -18.98 3.54 16.12
N ALA A 303 -18.22 4.44 16.76
CA ALA A 303 -18.77 5.61 17.44
C ALA A 303 -19.56 6.53 16.50
N SER A 304 -19.12 6.66 15.25
CA SER A 304 -19.84 7.45 14.25
C SER A 304 -21.24 6.91 13.93
N LEU A 305 -21.52 5.63 14.14
CA LEU A 305 -22.87 5.06 13.93
C LEU A 305 -23.87 5.53 14.98
N VAL A 306 -23.38 5.90 16.17
CA VAL A 306 -24.22 6.42 17.25
C VAL A 306 -24.43 7.93 17.07
N VAL A 307 -23.34 8.67 16.81
CA VAL A 307 -23.38 10.13 16.69
C VAL A 307 -24.00 10.60 15.38
N PHE A 308 -23.73 9.89 14.28
CA PHE A 308 -24.25 10.17 12.94
C PHE A 308 -24.87 8.90 12.35
N PRO A 309 -26.12 8.56 12.72
CA PRO A 309 -26.73 7.27 12.38
C PRO A 309 -26.88 7.05 10.87
N ASP A 310 -27.18 8.11 10.13
CA ASP A 310 -27.36 8.09 8.68
C ASP A 310 -26.64 9.26 7.99
N LEU A 311 -26.78 9.35 6.66
CA LEU A 311 -26.17 10.42 5.88
C LEU A 311 -26.92 11.75 6.03
N ASP A 312 -28.20 11.73 6.43
CA ASP A 312 -28.98 12.95 6.60
C ASP A 312 -28.55 13.70 7.86
N ALA A 313 -28.25 12.98 8.95
CA ALA A 313 -27.63 13.56 10.15
C ALA A 313 -26.29 14.26 9.83
N ILE A 314 -25.48 13.68 8.93
CA ILE A 314 -24.24 14.31 8.47
C ILE A 314 -24.52 15.56 7.63
N ARG A 315 -25.51 15.51 6.72
CA ARG A 315 -25.93 16.67 5.91
C ARG A 315 -26.40 17.82 6.79
N GLU A 316 -27.21 17.52 7.80
CA GLU A 316 -27.74 18.50 8.74
C GLU A 316 -26.64 19.15 9.57
N ALA A 317 -25.66 18.36 10.04
CA ALA A 317 -24.52 18.87 10.80
C ALA A 317 -23.56 19.72 9.95
N PHE A 318 -23.48 19.47 8.64
CA PHE A 318 -22.52 20.12 7.73
C PHE A 318 -23.18 20.66 6.45
N PRO A 319 -24.09 21.65 6.54
CA PRO A 319 -24.86 22.14 5.39
C PRO A 319 -24.01 22.88 4.35
N GLY A 320 -22.80 23.31 4.71
CA GLY A 320 -21.84 23.95 3.80
C GLY A 320 -20.92 22.98 3.05
N VAL A 321 -21.01 21.67 3.31
CA VAL A 321 -20.24 20.66 2.58
C VAL A 321 -21.00 20.29 1.30
N ASP A 322 -20.29 20.22 0.18
CA ASP A 322 -20.86 19.84 -1.10
C ASP A 322 -21.55 18.46 -1.01
N ALA A 323 -22.80 18.39 -1.45
CA ALA A 323 -23.61 17.18 -1.38
C ALA A 323 -22.97 15.98 -2.10
N ASN A 324 -22.16 16.22 -3.14
CA ASN A 324 -21.50 15.18 -3.92
C ASN A 324 -20.38 14.45 -3.15
N VAL A 325 -19.83 15.07 -2.10
CA VAL A 325 -18.77 14.45 -1.28
C VAL A 325 -19.29 13.85 0.02
N ILE A 326 -20.61 13.92 0.27
CA ILE A 326 -21.26 13.33 1.44
C ILE A 326 -21.49 11.84 1.21
N GLY A 327 -20.66 11.02 1.86
CA GLY A 327 -20.76 9.57 1.90
C GLY A 327 -20.45 9.04 3.30
N HIS A 328 -20.54 7.72 3.49
CA HIS A 328 -20.23 7.10 4.78
C HIS A 328 -18.76 7.31 5.20
N ASP A 329 -17.85 7.54 4.24
CA ASP A 329 -16.46 7.89 4.49
C ASP A 329 -16.29 9.27 5.16
N LEU A 330 -17.21 10.22 4.93
CA LEU A 330 -17.23 11.54 5.57
C LEU A 330 -17.48 11.46 7.09
N ALA A 331 -17.98 10.34 7.59
CA ALA A 331 -18.23 10.17 9.01
C ALA A 331 -16.93 10.24 9.85
N TYR A 332 -15.77 9.86 9.29
CA TYR A 332 -14.50 10.01 10.00
C TYR A 332 -14.15 11.49 10.27
N PRO A 333 -14.04 12.38 9.26
CA PRO A 333 -13.79 13.79 9.50
C PRO A 333 -14.90 14.48 10.29
N ALA A 334 -16.16 14.04 10.15
CA ALA A 334 -17.27 14.51 10.96
C ALA A 334 -17.02 14.26 12.45
N MET A 335 -16.54 13.06 12.83
CA MET A 335 -16.18 12.76 14.22
C MET A 335 -15.01 13.62 14.72
N LEU A 336 -14.16 14.14 13.83
CA LEU A 336 -13.03 14.96 14.25
C LEU A 336 -13.44 16.35 14.77
N THR A 337 -14.64 16.84 14.45
CA THR A 337 -15.08 18.18 14.89
C THR A 337 -15.36 18.25 16.38
N PHE A 338 -15.53 17.10 17.03
CA PHE A 338 -15.70 16.99 18.48
C PHE A 338 -14.41 17.04 19.28
N LEU A 339 -13.24 17.01 18.61
CA LEU A 339 -11.99 17.10 19.33
C LEU A 339 -11.83 18.50 19.96
N PRO A 340 -11.37 18.57 21.23
CA PRO A 340 -11.06 19.84 21.83
C PRO A 340 -9.94 20.52 21.05
N HIS A 341 -9.96 21.84 21.06
CA HIS A 341 -8.86 22.65 20.54
C HIS A 341 -7.52 22.20 21.15
N GLY A 342 -6.44 22.32 20.37
CA GLY A 342 -5.11 21.78 20.66
C GLY A 342 -5.00 20.33 20.18
N LEU A 343 -5.93 19.47 20.60
CA LEU A 343 -5.96 18.08 20.15
C LEU A 343 -6.43 17.98 18.70
N LEU A 344 -7.42 18.80 18.31
CA LEU A 344 -7.84 18.92 16.91
C LEU A 344 -6.66 19.35 16.02
N GLY A 345 -5.89 20.36 16.41
CA GLY A 345 -4.68 20.79 15.71
C GLY A 345 -3.62 19.68 15.61
N LEU A 346 -3.43 18.89 16.67
CA LEU A 346 -2.53 17.72 16.64
C LEU A 346 -3.02 16.66 15.65
N VAL A 347 -4.31 16.31 15.68
CA VAL A 347 -4.89 15.32 14.75
C VAL A 347 -4.83 15.82 13.32
N LEU A 348 -5.12 17.10 13.06
CA LEU A 348 -5.01 17.69 11.73
C LEU A 348 -3.57 17.72 11.25
N ALA A 349 -2.61 18.10 12.10
CA ALA A 349 -1.19 17.99 11.77
C ALA A 349 -0.82 16.54 11.40
N SER A 350 -1.39 15.56 12.10
CA SER A 350 -1.21 14.13 11.85
C SER A 350 -1.83 13.64 10.53
N LEU A 351 -2.89 14.29 10.05
CA LEU A 351 -3.55 13.97 8.77
C LEU A 351 -2.86 14.68 7.59
N VAL A 352 -2.39 15.92 7.79
CA VAL A 352 -1.54 16.63 6.84
C VAL A 352 -0.21 15.89 6.65
N SER A 353 0.36 15.40 7.75
CA SER A 353 1.49 14.47 7.79
C SER A 353 1.27 13.24 6.91
N ALA A 354 0.16 12.53 7.12
CA ALA A 354 -0.18 11.34 6.35
C ALA A 354 -0.33 11.66 4.86
N TYR A 355 -0.99 12.79 4.53
CA TYR A 355 -1.16 13.27 3.16
C TYR A 355 0.20 13.49 2.49
N MET A 356 1.09 14.24 3.14
CA MET A 356 2.41 14.58 2.64
C MET A 356 3.27 13.32 2.41
N SER A 357 3.26 12.36 3.35
CA SER A 357 4.02 11.10 3.23
C SER A 357 3.61 10.31 1.99
N THR A 358 2.30 10.10 1.83
CA THR A 358 1.75 9.30 0.74
C THR A 358 1.96 9.99 -0.60
N VAL A 359 1.54 11.26 -0.72
CA VAL A 359 1.63 11.99 -1.98
C VAL A 359 3.09 12.25 -2.37
N SER A 360 3.99 12.58 -1.44
CA SER A 360 5.42 12.72 -1.77
C SER A 360 6.04 11.39 -2.21
N THR A 361 5.70 10.27 -1.57
CA THR A 361 6.16 8.94 -2.02
C THR A 361 5.69 8.66 -3.44
N GLN A 362 4.41 8.88 -3.70
CA GLN A 362 3.78 8.65 -5.00
C GLN A 362 4.41 9.53 -6.09
N LEU A 363 4.55 10.83 -5.83
CA LEU A 363 5.20 11.77 -6.75
C LEU A 363 6.66 11.39 -7.05
N ASN A 364 7.45 11.05 -6.01
CA ASN A 364 8.85 10.67 -6.18
C ASN A 364 8.97 9.35 -6.97
N TRP A 365 8.18 8.34 -6.60
CA TRP A 365 8.17 7.03 -7.24
C TRP A 365 7.79 7.14 -8.72
N GLY A 366 6.70 7.85 -9.05
CA GLY A 366 6.27 8.08 -10.43
C GLY A 366 7.24 8.89 -11.26
N ALA A 367 7.81 9.96 -10.69
CA ALA A 367 8.86 10.72 -11.34
C ALA A 367 10.08 9.84 -11.63
N SER A 368 10.46 8.93 -10.71
CA SER A 368 11.58 8.01 -10.93
C SER A 368 11.35 7.07 -12.12
N TYR A 369 10.11 6.59 -12.31
CA TYR A 369 9.76 5.74 -13.45
C TYR A 369 9.83 6.50 -14.77
N VAL A 370 9.23 7.69 -14.82
CA VAL A 370 9.25 8.51 -16.03
C VAL A 370 10.69 8.91 -16.38
N VAL A 371 11.52 9.28 -15.40
CA VAL A 371 12.91 9.69 -15.64
C VAL A 371 13.78 8.49 -16.05
N ASN A 372 13.80 7.42 -15.27
CA ASN A 372 14.77 6.33 -15.47
C ASN A 372 14.29 5.30 -16.49
N ASP A 373 13.01 4.91 -16.42
CA ASP A 373 12.48 3.79 -17.19
C ASP A 373 11.84 4.21 -18.51
N PHE A 374 11.52 5.49 -18.69
CA PHE A 374 10.96 6.00 -19.94
C PHE A 374 11.92 7.00 -20.63
N TYR A 375 12.19 8.13 -19.99
CA TYR A 375 12.93 9.24 -20.59
C TYR A 375 14.39 8.89 -20.87
N ARG A 376 15.17 8.57 -19.83
CA ARG A 376 16.59 8.18 -19.99
C ARG A 376 16.71 6.95 -20.88
N ARG A 377 15.85 5.95 -20.70
CA ARG A 377 15.99 4.69 -21.43
C ARG A 377 15.62 4.77 -22.92
N PHE A 378 14.63 5.58 -23.30
CA PHE A 378 14.05 5.55 -24.66
C PHE A 378 14.05 6.89 -25.40
N ILE A 379 14.06 8.03 -24.69
CA ILE A 379 13.98 9.36 -25.31
C ILE A 379 15.36 10.01 -25.39
N ALA A 380 16.11 10.03 -24.29
CA ALA A 380 17.41 10.69 -24.20
C ALA A 380 18.42 9.87 -23.37
N PRO A 381 19.07 8.84 -23.96
CA PRO A 381 20.05 7.98 -23.28
C PRO A 381 21.25 8.71 -22.71
N GLU A 382 21.73 9.74 -23.41
CA GLU A 382 22.90 10.54 -23.06
C GLU A 382 22.53 11.82 -22.30
N ALA A 383 21.30 11.93 -21.77
CA ALA A 383 20.89 13.09 -20.99
C ALA A 383 21.77 13.25 -19.75
N ASP A 384 22.24 14.48 -19.51
CA ASP A 384 23.01 14.81 -18.32
C ASP A 384 22.12 14.78 -17.06
N GLU A 385 22.74 14.63 -15.90
CA GLU A 385 22.01 14.53 -14.62
C GLU A 385 21.16 15.78 -14.33
N ARG A 386 21.54 16.96 -14.82
CA ARG A 386 20.73 18.19 -14.67
C ARG A 386 19.41 18.10 -15.44
N THR A 387 19.45 17.60 -16.68
CA THR A 387 18.25 17.38 -17.50
C THR A 387 17.35 16.34 -16.86
N LEU A 388 17.92 15.22 -16.36
CA LEU A 388 17.15 14.17 -15.68
C LEU A 388 16.44 14.69 -14.43
N VAL A 389 17.12 15.52 -13.62
CA VAL A 389 16.51 16.17 -12.45
C VAL A 389 15.40 17.15 -12.87
N LEU A 390 15.57 17.91 -13.94
CA LEU A 390 14.54 18.82 -14.47
C LEU A 390 13.30 18.04 -14.90
N VAL A 391 13.45 16.97 -15.68
CA VAL A 391 12.36 16.10 -16.10
C VAL A 391 11.62 15.54 -14.89
N GLY A 392 12.34 15.05 -13.87
CA GLY A 392 11.73 14.57 -12.63
C GLY A 392 10.88 15.62 -11.90
N ARG A 393 11.34 16.88 -11.87
CA ARG A 393 10.58 18.00 -11.28
C ARG A 393 9.34 18.34 -12.10
N VAL A 394 9.45 18.40 -13.42
CA VAL A 394 8.30 18.64 -14.32
C VAL A 394 7.27 17.53 -14.18
N THR A 395 7.69 16.26 -14.18
CA THR A 395 6.80 15.11 -13.96
C THR A 395 6.10 15.22 -12.61
N THR A 396 6.81 15.59 -11.54
CA THR A 396 6.21 15.77 -10.20
C THR A 396 5.07 16.79 -10.22
N VAL A 397 5.28 17.96 -10.84
CA VAL A 397 4.24 18.99 -10.96
C VAL A 397 3.07 18.50 -11.81
N LEU A 398 3.35 17.86 -12.96
CA LEU A 398 2.33 17.33 -13.86
C LEU A 398 1.44 16.29 -13.16
N LEU A 399 2.03 15.34 -12.43
CA LEU A 399 1.30 14.33 -11.68
C LEU A 399 0.36 14.97 -10.65
N MET A 400 0.82 15.99 -9.92
CA MET A 400 0.00 16.70 -8.93
C MET A 400 -1.17 17.44 -9.59
N VAL A 401 -0.94 18.10 -10.73
CA VAL A 401 -2.01 18.81 -11.47
C VAL A 401 -3.07 17.83 -11.96
N LEU A 402 -2.66 16.72 -12.58
CA LEU A 402 -3.58 15.69 -13.08
C LEU A 402 -4.36 15.03 -11.93
N ALA A 403 -3.70 14.72 -10.82
CA ALA A 403 -4.34 14.13 -9.66
C ALA A 403 -5.30 15.10 -8.97
N GLY A 404 -4.95 16.39 -8.87
CA GLY A 404 -5.83 17.42 -8.34
C GLY A 404 -7.09 17.58 -9.19
N TRP A 405 -6.96 17.59 -10.51
CA TRP A 405 -8.11 17.62 -11.43
C TRP A 405 -9.02 16.39 -11.26
N LEU A 406 -8.42 15.19 -11.22
CA LEU A 406 -9.18 13.96 -11.01
C LEU A 406 -9.87 13.93 -9.64
N ALA A 407 -9.19 14.38 -8.57
CA ALA A 407 -9.73 14.40 -7.21
C ALA A 407 -11.01 15.22 -7.09
N LEU A 408 -11.11 16.33 -7.84
CA LEU A 408 -12.30 17.18 -7.89
C LEU A 408 -13.50 16.50 -8.58
N SER A 409 -13.28 15.36 -9.25
CA SER A 409 -14.31 14.59 -9.95
C SER A 409 -14.69 13.28 -9.21
N LEU A 410 -14.10 13.01 -8.04
CA LEU A 410 -14.34 11.77 -7.27
C LEU A 410 -15.30 12.03 -6.10
N GLU A 411 -16.09 11.02 -5.73
CA GLU A 411 -17.16 11.14 -4.72
C GLU A 411 -16.92 10.26 -3.48
N SER A 412 -16.52 8.98 -3.65
CA SER A 412 -16.36 7.99 -2.57
C SER A 412 -14.98 7.33 -2.54
N ALA A 413 -14.43 7.15 -1.33
CA ALA A 413 -13.19 6.41 -1.09
C ALA A 413 -13.31 4.92 -1.46
N LEU A 414 -14.38 4.23 -1.03
CA LEU A 414 -14.59 2.80 -1.32
C LEU A 414 -14.80 2.54 -2.81
N GLN A 415 -15.48 3.45 -3.53
CA GLN A 415 -15.63 3.34 -4.98
C GLN A 415 -14.26 3.37 -5.66
N GLY A 416 -13.42 4.35 -5.32
CA GLY A 416 -12.07 4.45 -5.86
C GLY A 416 -11.18 3.24 -5.53
N PHE A 417 -11.29 2.72 -4.30
CA PHE A 417 -10.64 1.48 -3.89
C PHE A 417 -11.04 0.30 -4.80
N ASN A 418 -12.34 0.12 -5.05
CA ASN A 418 -12.84 -0.96 -5.92
C ASN A 418 -12.37 -0.82 -7.38
N VAL A 419 -12.30 0.42 -7.90
CA VAL A 419 -11.74 0.69 -9.22
C VAL A 419 -10.28 0.25 -9.29
N LEU A 420 -9.46 0.62 -8.29
CA LEU A 420 -8.07 0.18 -8.22
C LEU A 420 -7.91 -1.34 -8.17
N LEU A 421 -8.79 -2.05 -7.46
CA LEU A 421 -8.75 -3.53 -7.42
C LEU A 421 -9.08 -4.18 -8.76
N THR A 422 -9.95 -3.54 -9.55
CA THR A 422 -10.40 -4.08 -10.84
C THR A 422 -9.37 -3.84 -11.93
N ILE A 423 -8.76 -2.65 -11.95
CA ILE A 423 -7.69 -2.31 -12.89
C ILE A 423 -6.43 -3.08 -12.45
N GLY A 424 -6.12 -4.19 -13.11
CA GLY A 424 -4.98 -5.06 -12.77
C GLY A 424 -5.36 -6.43 -12.21
N ALA A 425 -6.66 -6.69 -12.01
CA ALA A 425 -7.17 -8.02 -11.68
C ALA A 425 -6.76 -9.05 -12.74
N GLY A 426 -6.24 -10.19 -12.29
CA GLY A 426 -5.84 -11.32 -13.13
C GLY A 426 -4.35 -11.38 -13.48
N THR A 427 -3.60 -10.31 -13.25
CA THR A 427 -2.14 -10.29 -13.51
C THR A 427 -1.31 -10.81 -12.33
N GLY A 428 -1.90 -10.91 -11.14
CA GLY A 428 -1.14 -11.16 -9.92
C GLY A 428 -0.49 -12.55 -9.82
N LEU A 429 -1.12 -13.62 -10.34
CA LEU A 429 -0.50 -14.95 -10.38
C LEU A 429 0.78 -14.96 -11.22
N LEU A 430 0.80 -14.21 -12.33
CA LEU A 430 1.99 -14.05 -13.15
C LEU A 430 3.11 -13.40 -12.33
N PHE A 431 2.81 -12.33 -11.57
CA PHE A 431 3.82 -11.64 -10.76
C PHE A 431 4.40 -12.48 -9.63
N LEU A 432 3.61 -13.41 -9.07
CA LEU A 432 4.12 -14.41 -8.13
C LEU A 432 5.04 -15.41 -8.83
N LEU A 433 4.60 -15.98 -9.96
CA LEU A 433 5.29 -17.08 -10.62
C LEU A 433 6.53 -16.65 -11.43
N ARG A 434 6.63 -15.40 -11.90
CA ARG A 434 7.75 -14.93 -12.75
C ARG A 434 9.14 -15.06 -12.11
N TRP A 435 9.17 -15.09 -10.77
CA TRP A 435 10.39 -15.33 -9.98
C TRP A 435 10.83 -16.80 -9.96
N PHE A 436 9.87 -17.72 -10.05
CA PHE A 436 10.08 -19.16 -9.81
C PHE A 436 9.89 -20.02 -11.06
N TRP A 437 9.38 -19.46 -12.15
CA TRP A 437 9.15 -20.17 -13.41
C TRP A 437 9.94 -19.55 -14.57
N TRP A 438 10.94 -20.28 -15.05
CA TRP A 438 11.86 -19.82 -16.10
C TRP A 438 11.18 -19.54 -17.45
N ARG A 439 10.05 -20.19 -17.75
CA ARG A 439 9.35 -20.07 -19.04
C ARG A 439 8.62 -18.75 -19.22
N ILE A 440 8.19 -18.11 -18.13
CA ILE A 440 7.54 -16.80 -18.20
C ILE A 440 8.48 -15.84 -18.94
N SER A 441 7.94 -15.13 -19.92
CA SER A 441 8.66 -14.22 -20.81
C SER A 441 7.95 -12.87 -20.90
N ALA A 442 8.56 -11.91 -21.60
CA ALA A 442 7.91 -10.62 -21.85
C ALA A 442 6.57 -10.76 -22.60
N PHE A 443 6.41 -11.79 -23.44
CA PHE A 443 5.14 -12.05 -24.13
C PHE A 443 4.04 -12.52 -23.17
N SER A 444 4.39 -13.29 -22.13
CA SER A 444 3.46 -13.64 -21.06
C SER A 444 2.93 -12.39 -20.34
N GLU A 445 3.82 -11.44 -20.03
CA GLU A 445 3.46 -10.17 -19.39
C GLU A 445 2.54 -9.33 -20.28
N ILE A 446 2.89 -9.17 -21.57
CA ILE A 446 2.07 -8.45 -22.55
C ILE A 446 0.68 -9.10 -22.68
N ALA A 447 0.63 -10.43 -22.81
CA ALA A 447 -0.63 -11.17 -22.91
C ALA A 447 -1.48 -11.00 -21.65
N ALA A 448 -0.90 -11.12 -20.46
CA ALA A 448 -1.63 -10.90 -19.21
C ALA A 448 -2.25 -9.49 -19.16
N MET A 449 -1.49 -8.47 -19.53
CA MET A 449 -1.95 -7.08 -19.47
C MET A 449 -3.03 -6.80 -20.53
N ALA A 450 -2.84 -7.26 -21.76
CA ALA A 450 -3.81 -7.08 -22.84
C ALA A 450 -5.12 -7.82 -22.55
N VAL A 451 -5.04 -9.09 -22.10
CA VAL A 451 -6.22 -9.90 -21.80
C VAL A 451 -6.93 -9.41 -20.54
N SER A 452 -6.20 -9.03 -19.49
CA SER A 452 -6.78 -8.41 -18.28
C SER A 452 -7.54 -7.13 -18.60
N PHE A 453 -6.95 -6.25 -19.42
CA PHE A 453 -7.60 -5.02 -19.83
C PHE A 453 -8.85 -5.28 -20.68
N ALA A 454 -8.77 -6.17 -21.66
CA ALA A 454 -9.92 -6.56 -22.48
C ALA A 454 -11.04 -7.21 -21.64
N ALA A 455 -10.68 -8.08 -20.69
CA ALA A 455 -11.62 -8.69 -19.77
C ALA A 455 -12.28 -7.65 -18.86
N ALA A 456 -11.51 -6.69 -18.32
CA ALA A 456 -12.05 -5.62 -17.51
C ALA A 456 -13.06 -4.76 -18.29
N LEU A 457 -12.73 -4.36 -19.54
CA LEU A 457 -13.66 -3.63 -20.40
C LEU A 457 -14.92 -4.46 -20.69
N TYR A 458 -14.74 -5.73 -21.05
CA TYR A 458 -15.88 -6.63 -21.30
C TYR A 458 -16.79 -6.72 -20.07
N PHE A 459 -16.27 -7.04 -18.88
CA PHE A 459 -17.09 -7.18 -17.68
C PHE A 459 -17.66 -5.86 -17.15
N GLN A 460 -17.06 -4.72 -17.51
CA GLN A 460 -17.56 -3.39 -17.19
C GLN A 460 -18.79 -3.03 -18.02
N PHE A 461 -18.78 -3.35 -19.32
CA PHE A 461 -19.82 -2.91 -20.26
C PHE A 461 -20.81 -4.00 -20.67
N ALA A 462 -20.44 -5.28 -20.53
CA ALA A 462 -21.35 -6.38 -20.79
C ALA A 462 -22.37 -6.51 -19.66
N ASP A 463 -23.65 -6.53 -20.04
CA ASP A 463 -24.71 -6.93 -19.13
C ASP A 463 -24.70 -8.47 -19.00
N LEU A 464 -24.42 -8.95 -17.80
CA LEU A 464 -24.34 -10.36 -17.46
C LEU A 464 -25.32 -10.64 -16.31
N PRO A 465 -26.59 -10.95 -16.63
CA PRO A 465 -27.61 -11.19 -15.61
C PRO A 465 -27.18 -12.29 -14.64
N GLY A 466 -27.30 -12.01 -13.34
CA GLY A 466 -26.91 -12.93 -12.27
C GLY A 466 -25.42 -12.93 -11.90
N TRP A 467 -24.56 -12.20 -12.62
CA TRP A 467 -23.14 -12.08 -12.27
C TRP A 467 -22.91 -10.92 -11.29
N THR A 468 -22.58 -11.27 -10.06
CA THR A 468 -22.08 -10.31 -9.07
C THR A 468 -20.64 -9.86 -9.38
N SER A 469 -20.15 -8.84 -8.66
CA SER A 469 -18.79 -8.31 -8.81
C SER A 469 -17.70 -9.38 -8.63
N TYR A 470 -17.90 -10.37 -7.73
CA TYR A 470 -16.92 -11.43 -7.54
C TYR A 470 -16.91 -12.46 -8.68
N HIS A 471 -18.05 -12.70 -9.35
CA HIS A 471 -18.08 -13.54 -10.55
C HIS A 471 -17.27 -12.89 -11.68
N LYS A 472 -17.44 -11.58 -11.87
CA LYS A 472 -16.67 -10.79 -12.84
C LYS A 472 -15.17 -10.84 -12.53
N LEU A 473 -14.80 -10.71 -11.25
CA LEU A 473 -13.41 -10.84 -10.81
C LEU A 473 -12.83 -12.23 -11.14
N ILE A 474 -13.50 -13.32 -10.73
CA ILE A 474 -13.04 -14.69 -10.99
C ILE A 474 -12.94 -14.96 -12.49
N GLY A 475 -13.94 -14.56 -13.27
CA GLY A 475 -13.95 -14.69 -14.72
C GLY A 475 -12.77 -13.95 -15.36
N GLY A 476 -12.54 -12.69 -14.97
CA GLY A 476 -11.40 -11.89 -15.43
C GLY A 476 -10.06 -12.52 -15.09
N VAL A 477 -9.91 -13.02 -13.86
CA VAL A 477 -8.70 -13.73 -13.41
C VAL A 477 -8.48 -15.01 -14.21
N GLY A 478 -9.54 -15.80 -14.44
CA GLY A 478 -9.48 -17.06 -15.18
C GLY A 478 -9.05 -16.85 -16.65
N VAL A 479 -9.73 -15.94 -17.36
CA VAL A 479 -9.43 -15.63 -18.77
C VAL A 479 -8.03 -15.04 -18.91
N THR A 480 -7.65 -14.12 -18.02
CA THR A 480 -6.29 -13.56 -18.01
C THR A 480 -5.25 -14.64 -17.77
N THR A 481 -5.50 -15.53 -16.80
CA THR A 481 -4.59 -16.62 -16.47
C THR A 481 -4.38 -17.56 -17.63
N LEU A 482 -5.47 -17.97 -18.29
CA LEU A 482 -5.41 -18.78 -19.49
C LEU A 482 -4.61 -18.07 -20.59
N GLY A 483 -4.88 -16.78 -20.83
CA GLY A 483 -4.20 -15.99 -21.86
C GLY A 483 -2.68 -15.95 -21.70
N TRP A 484 -2.18 -15.63 -20.49
CA TRP A 484 -0.73 -15.54 -20.28
C TRP A 484 -0.05 -16.90 -20.21
N VAL A 485 -0.75 -17.94 -19.72
CA VAL A 485 -0.23 -19.32 -19.74
C VAL A 485 -0.10 -19.81 -21.18
N LEU A 486 -1.10 -19.58 -22.02
CA LEU A 486 -1.02 -19.89 -23.46
C LEU A 486 0.15 -19.15 -24.11
N ALA A 487 0.30 -17.85 -23.89
CA ALA A 487 1.44 -17.09 -24.40
C ALA A 487 2.78 -17.64 -23.91
N THR A 488 2.86 -18.14 -22.66
CA THR A 488 4.09 -18.75 -22.10
C THR A 488 4.52 -20.03 -22.84
N TYR A 489 3.57 -20.78 -23.40
CA TYR A 489 3.87 -21.99 -24.17
C TYR A 489 4.02 -21.72 -25.66
N LEU A 490 3.21 -20.82 -26.23
CA LEU A 490 3.16 -20.53 -27.66
C LEU A 490 4.22 -19.53 -28.13
N CYS A 491 4.59 -18.56 -27.29
CA CYS A 491 5.57 -17.55 -27.65
C CYS A 491 7.01 -17.99 -27.33
N PRO A 492 8.02 -17.35 -27.97
CA PRO A 492 9.42 -17.62 -27.69
C PRO A 492 9.78 -17.41 -26.21
N ALA A 493 10.59 -18.31 -25.67
CA ALA A 493 11.15 -18.16 -24.34
C ALA A 493 12.25 -17.08 -24.34
N THR A 494 12.59 -16.59 -23.13
CA THR A 494 13.73 -15.68 -22.94
C THR A 494 15.04 -16.34 -23.37
N ASP A 495 15.94 -15.52 -23.93
CA ASP A 495 17.29 -15.90 -24.30
C ASP A 495 17.99 -16.70 -23.16
N PRO A 496 18.56 -17.90 -23.44
CA PRO A 496 19.24 -18.70 -22.45
C PRO A 496 20.37 -17.99 -21.69
N ALA A 497 21.10 -17.08 -22.32
CA ALA A 497 22.17 -16.31 -21.70
C ALA A 497 21.61 -15.28 -20.70
N VAL A 498 20.48 -14.64 -21.01
CA VAL A 498 19.77 -13.76 -20.07
C VAL A 498 19.28 -14.56 -18.86
N LEU A 499 18.65 -15.72 -19.10
CA LEU A 499 18.20 -16.62 -18.02
C LEU A 499 19.36 -17.09 -17.14
N ALA A 500 20.52 -17.41 -17.72
CA ALA A 500 21.71 -17.80 -16.98
C ALA A 500 22.24 -16.66 -16.10
N ARG A 501 22.30 -15.42 -16.63
CA ARG A 501 22.70 -14.23 -15.84
C ARG A 501 21.71 -13.95 -14.71
N PHE A 502 20.42 -13.99 -15.00
CA PHE A 502 19.36 -13.83 -14.00
C PHE A 502 19.50 -14.87 -12.89
N TYR A 503 19.64 -16.15 -13.26
CA TYR A 503 19.76 -17.26 -12.30
C TYR A 503 21.00 -17.10 -11.40
N ARG A 504 22.17 -16.78 -11.96
CA ARG A 504 23.40 -16.55 -11.17
C ARG A 504 23.28 -15.37 -10.21
N ARG A 505 22.59 -14.30 -10.62
CA ARG A 505 22.40 -13.10 -9.81
C ARG A 505 21.38 -13.32 -8.69
N ILE A 506 20.18 -13.76 -9.07
CA ILE A 506 19.01 -13.84 -8.18
C ILE A 506 19.02 -15.12 -7.35
N ARG A 507 19.61 -16.20 -7.87
CA ARG A 507 19.63 -17.54 -7.23
C ARG A 507 18.21 -17.99 -6.77
N PRO A 508 17.20 -17.90 -7.65
CA PRO A 508 15.83 -18.26 -7.29
C PRO A 508 15.72 -19.75 -6.97
N GLY A 509 14.94 -20.08 -5.94
CA GLY A 509 14.66 -21.46 -5.55
C GLY A 509 13.59 -22.13 -6.41
N GLY A 510 13.30 -23.40 -6.10
CA GLY A 510 12.13 -24.10 -6.61
C GLY A 510 12.35 -24.91 -7.90
N PRO A 511 11.36 -25.74 -8.29
CA PRO A 511 11.51 -26.69 -9.39
C PRO A 511 11.50 -26.02 -10.77
N GLY A 512 10.83 -24.87 -10.89
CA GLY A 512 10.69 -24.12 -12.14
C GLY A 512 11.96 -23.45 -12.65
N TRP A 513 13.13 -23.76 -12.08
CA TRP A 513 14.44 -23.39 -12.62
C TRP A 513 15.33 -24.60 -12.95
N LYS A 514 14.85 -25.84 -12.75
CA LYS A 514 15.65 -27.09 -12.93
C LYS A 514 16.35 -27.17 -14.29
N ALA A 515 15.64 -26.82 -15.38
CA ALA A 515 16.20 -26.85 -16.74
C ALA A 515 17.32 -25.83 -16.94
N VAL A 516 17.18 -24.62 -16.39
CA VAL A 516 18.21 -23.57 -16.46
C VAL A 516 19.38 -23.93 -15.56
N ARG A 517 19.13 -24.45 -14.35
CA ARG A 517 20.17 -24.94 -13.43
C ARG A 517 21.09 -25.95 -14.08
N ALA A 518 20.52 -26.95 -14.74
CA ALA A 518 21.30 -27.98 -15.43
C ALA A 518 22.23 -27.39 -16.50
N ARG A 519 21.80 -26.32 -17.18
CA ARG A 519 22.60 -25.61 -18.19
C ARG A 519 23.66 -24.69 -17.57
N VAL A 520 23.37 -24.10 -16.40
CA VAL A 520 24.27 -23.16 -15.69
C VAL A 520 25.31 -23.86 -14.82
N ALA A 521 25.04 -25.09 -14.37
CA ALA A 521 25.90 -25.89 -13.49
C ALA A 521 27.27 -26.27 -14.07
N ALA A 522 27.56 -25.89 -15.33
CA ALA A 522 28.91 -25.93 -15.91
C ALA A 522 29.82 -24.74 -15.46
N GLY A 523 29.38 -23.91 -14.50
CA GLY A 523 30.14 -22.79 -13.90
C GLY A 523 30.30 -22.92 -12.37
N PRO A 524 30.83 -21.89 -11.67
CA PRO A 524 31.09 -21.96 -10.23
C PRO A 524 29.81 -22.28 -9.42
N PRO A 525 29.94 -23.00 -8.29
CA PRO A 525 28.79 -23.51 -7.54
C PRO A 525 27.89 -22.37 -7.09
N THR A 526 26.62 -22.42 -7.50
CA THR A 526 25.57 -21.53 -7.03
C THR A 526 24.58 -22.36 -6.22
N THR A 527 24.64 -22.27 -4.89
CA THR A 527 23.60 -22.84 -4.03
C THR A 527 22.30 -22.06 -4.26
N SER A 528 21.25 -22.74 -4.71
CA SER A 528 19.89 -22.19 -4.77
C SER A 528 19.45 -21.75 -3.37
N ASP A 529 18.68 -20.67 -3.29
CA ASP A 529 17.99 -20.31 -2.05
C ASP A 529 16.74 -21.20 -1.90
N ASP A 530 16.93 -22.52 -1.79
CA ASP A 530 15.86 -23.52 -1.66
C ASP A 530 15.26 -23.52 -0.24
N ARG A 531 14.75 -22.35 0.15
CA ARG A 531 14.05 -22.11 1.41
C ARG A 531 12.54 -22.02 1.23
N ILE A 532 12.00 -22.26 0.02
CA ILE A 532 10.57 -22.04 -0.27
C ILE A 532 9.65 -22.70 0.76
N PRO A 533 9.81 -23.98 1.16
CA PRO A 533 8.95 -24.57 2.19
C PRO A 533 9.01 -23.84 3.54
N ARG A 534 10.21 -23.44 3.96
CA ARG A 534 10.42 -22.66 5.21
C ARG A 534 9.85 -21.25 5.08
N SER A 535 10.00 -20.60 3.92
CA SER A 535 9.40 -19.30 3.64
C SER A 535 7.87 -19.37 3.66
N LEU A 536 7.26 -20.41 3.09
CA LEU A 536 5.80 -20.62 3.12
C LEU A 536 5.31 -20.91 4.54
N LEU A 537 6.05 -21.68 5.33
CA LEU A 537 5.75 -21.86 6.75
C LEU A 537 5.79 -20.52 7.50
N ASN A 538 6.82 -19.70 7.26
CA ASN A 538 6.91 -18.36 7.85
C ASN A 538 5.79 -17.42 7.38
N VAL A 539 5.32 -17.54 6.13
CA VAL A 539 4.13 -16.82 5.66
C VAL A 539 2.92 -17.18 6.51
N LEU A 540 2.65 -18.49 6.66
CA LEU A 540 1.52 -18.98 7.44
C LEU A 540 1.60 -18.54 8.90
N LEU A 541 2.74 -18.76 9.55
CA LEU A 541 2.97 -18.37 10.94
C LEU A 541 2.90 -16.85 11.13
N GLY A 542 3.41 -16.07 10.16
CA GLY A 542 3.31 -14.61 10.16
C GLY A 542 1.88 -14.11 10.07
N CYS A 543 1.06 -14.71 9.18
CA CYS A 543 -0.37 -14.41 9.11
C CYS A 543 -1.08 -14.76 10.42
N ILE A 544 -0.85 -15.96 10.98
CA ILE A 544 -1.44 -16.37 12.26
C ILE A 544 -1.05 -15.39 13.36
N CYS A 545 0.23 -15.04 13.47
CA CYS A 545 0.73 -14.10 14.46
C CYS A 545 0.00 -12.75 14.37
N ILE A 546 0.00 -12.14 13.18
CA ILE A 546 -0.52 -10.77 13.00
C ILE A 546 -2.05 -10.73 13.11
N TYR A 547 -2.78 -11.69 12.52
CA TYR A 547 -4.23 -11.77 12.70
C TYR A 547 -4.61 -12.04 14.15
N SER A 548 -3.86 -12.88 14.87
CA SER A 548 -4.16 -13.14 16.28
C SER A 548 -3.96 -11.89 17.13
N VAL A 549 -2.91 -11.09 16.90
CA VAL A 549 -2.72 -9.81 17.62
C VAL A 549 -3.81 -8.80 17.24
N LEU A 550 -4.17 -8.70 15.96
CA LEU A 550 -5.27 -7.86 15.50
C LEU A 550 -6.58 -8.24 16.22
N PHE A 551 -6.99 -9.51 16.19
CA PHE A 551 -8.23 -9.94 16.82
C PHE A 551 -8.17 -9.95 18.34
N ALA A 552 -7.00 -10.19 18.93
CA ALA A 552 -6.82 -10.06 20.38
C ALA A 552 -7.07 -8.62 20.84
N THR A 553 -6.54 -7.65 20.10
CA THR A 553 -6.75 -6.22 20.40
C THR A 553 -8.23 -5.86 20.32
N GLY A 554 -8.94 -6.35 19.30
CA GLY A 554 -10.38 -6.19 19.19
C GLY A 554 -11.17 -6.81 20.33
N SER A 555 -10.88 -8.08 20.64
CA SER A 555 -11.52 -8.78 21.75
C SER A 555 -11.24 -8.10 23.08
N ALA A 556 -10.06 -7.53 23.28
CA ALA A 556 -9.76 -6.74 24.48
C ALA A 556 -10.60 -5.46 24.54
N ILE A 557 -10.77 -4.75 23.42
CA ILE A 557 -11.66 -3.59 23.31
C ILE A 557 -13.12 -4.00 23.59
N TYR A 558 -13.53 -5.19 23.16
CA TYR A 558 -14.88 -5.71 23.40
C TYR A 558 -15.10 -6.26 24.82
N GLY A 559 -14.09 -6.20 25.70
CA GLY A 559 -14.17 -6.78 27.05
C GLY A 559 -14.05 -8.31 27.08
N GLU A 560 -13.83 -8.97 25.95
CA GLU A 560 -13.64 -10.42 25.82
C GLU A 560 -12.21 -10.86 26.21
N ILE A 561 -11.79 -10.60 27.45
CA ILE A 561 -10.40 -10.76 27.92
C ILE A 561 -9.88 -12.21 27.76
N VAL A 562 -10.73 -13.21 27.97
CA VAL A 562 -10.34 -14.62 27.80
C VAL A 562 -9.97 -14.89 26.33
N ARG A 563 -10.82 -14.47 25.39
CA ARG A 563 -10.58 -14.65 23.96
C ARG A 563 -9.35 -13.85 23.53
N ALA A 564 -9.19 -12.62 24.01
CA ALA A 564 -8.02 -11.80 23.76
C ALA A 564 -6.73 -12.50 24.22
N SER A 565 -6.72 -13.05 25.43
CA SER A 565 -5.57 -13.75 26.01
C SER A 565 -5.21 -15.00 25.22
N VAL A 566 -6.20 -15.82 24.85
CA VAL A 566 -5.99 -17.01 24.00
C VAL A 566 -5.39 -16.61 22.66
N LEU A 567 -5.94 -15.60 22.00
CA LEU A 567 -5.42 -15.09 20.73
C LEU A 567 -3.98 -14.55 20.87
N LEU A 568 -3.64 -13.84 21.95
CA LEU A 568 -2.26 -13.41 22.20
C LEU A 568 -1.31 -14.59 22.36
N VAL A 569 -1.70 -15.65 23.08
CA VAL A 569 -0.88 -16.86 23.24
C VAL A 569 -0.66 -17.55 21.89
N VAL A 570 -1.71 -17.69 21.08
CA VAL A 570 -1.61 -18.23 19.71
C VAL A 570 -0.68 -17.36 18.87
N GLY A 571 -0.84 -16.04 18.94
CA GLY A 571 -0.03 -15.07 18.22
C GLY A 571 1.45 -15.15 18.58
N MET A 572 1.77 -15.17 19.88
CA MET A 572 3.14 -15.31 20.38
C MET A 572 3.75 -16.66 19.97
N SER A 573 2.99 -17.75 20.06
CA SER A 573 3.45 -19.09 19.67
C SER A 573 3.82 -19.18 18.19
N ALA A 574 3.05 -18.50 17.32
CA ALA A 574 3.36 -18.41 15.89
C ALA A 574 4.48 -17.39 15.59
N GLY A 575 4.56 -16.29 16.34
CA GLY A 575 5.51 -15.20 16.13
C GLY A 575 6.96 -15.53 16.53
N VAL A 576 7.17 -16.31 17.59
CA VAL A 576 8.52 -16.67 18.07
C VAL A 576 9.35 -17.38 16.99
N PRO A 577 8.87 -18.45 16.33
CA PRO A 577 9.60 -19.08 15.22
C PRO A 577 9.91 -18.13 14.07
N VAL A 578 8.98 -17.22 13.74
CA VAL A 578 9.16 -16.22 12.69
C VAL A 578 10.30 -15.27 13.06
N LEU A 579 10.30 -14.73 14.28
CA LEU A 579 11.35 -13.85 14.77
C LEU A 579 12.71 -14.55 14.82
N ILE A 580 12.77 -15.80 15.28
CA ILE A 580 14.00 -16.60 15.25
C ILE A 580 14.52 -16.76 13.81
N SER A 581 13.64 -17.01 12.84
CA SER A 581 14.05 -17.17 11.44
C SER A 581 14.63 -15.90 10.81
N VAL A 582 14.17 -14.72 11.26
CA VAL A 582 14.63 -13.40 10.77
C VAL A 582 15.84 -12.91 11.56
N LEU A 583 15.85 -13.10 12.87
CA LEU A 583 16.87 -12.57 13.78
C LEU A 583 18.06 -13.52 14.00
N GLY A 584 17.78 -14.83 14.07
CA GLY A 584 18.73 -15.90 14.36
C GLY A 584 19.68 -16.27 13.22
N GLY A 585 19.53 -15.68 12.04
CA GLY A 585 20.42 -15.90 10.88
C GLY A 585 21.84 -15.32 11.01
N ARG A 586 22.37 -15.12 12.22
CA ARG A 586 23.76 -14.72 12.47
C ARG A 586 24.52 -15.92 13.05
N THR A 587 25.21 -16.65 12.17
CA THR A 587 26.53 -17.31 12.35
C THR A 587 26.74 -18.28 11.18
N GLY A 588 27.68 -17.97 10.27
CA GLY A 588 28.13 -18.89 9.22
C GLY A 588 27.95 -18.39 7.78
N SER A 589 29.08 -18.00 7.17
CA SER A 589 29.38 -17.76 5.74
C SER A 589 29.81 -16.34 5.34
N GLY A 590 30.22 -15.52 6.31
CA GLY A 590 31.26 -14.50 6.06
C GLY A 590 32.63 -15.10 6.35
N THR A 591 33.20 -15.81 5.36
CA THR A 591 34.62 -16.15 5.12
C THR A 591 34.71 -17.52 4.42
N ARG A 592 34.73 -17.51 3.10
CA ARG A 592 35.72 -18.17 2.22
C ARG A 592 35.40 -17.84 0.78
#